data_AF-A0AAW4XRU9-F1
#
_entry.id   AF-A0AAW4XRU9-F1
#
_cell.length_a   1.000
_cell.length_b   1.000
_cell.length_c   1.000
_cell.angle_alpha   90.00
_cell.angle_beta   90.00
_cell.angle_gamma   90.00
#
_symmetry.space_group_name_H-M   'P 1'
#
loop_
_entity.id
_entity.type
_entity.pdbx_description
1 polymer ?
#
loop_
_entity_poly.entity_id
_entity_poly.type
_entity_poly.pdbx_seq_one_letter_code
_entity_poly.pdbx_strand_id
1 'polypeptide(L)'
;TFSEYTTVSTLSAVKVDKHLPLDALCLLGCGVGTGWGAAVNSAQVYPGQTVIVMGIGGIGINAVQGAAHAGAAHVIAVDPV
;
A
#
# COMPACT_ATOMS: atom_id res chain seq x y z
N THR A 1 -3.83 -13.77 10.35
CA THR A 1 -4.60 -13.54 11.60
C THR A 1 -5.90 -14.35 11.65
N PHE A 2 -6.02 -15.48 10.93
CA PHE A 2 -7.27 -16.25 10.85
C PHE A 2 -7.49 -17.14 12.08
N SER A 3 -7.77 -16.49 13.21
CA SER A 3 -8.13 -17.07 14.50
C SER A 3 -8.86 -15.99 15.29
N GLU A 4 -9.83 -16.36 16.13
CA GLU A 4 -10.53 -15.40 17.01
C GLU A 4 -9.57 -14.74 18.01
N TYR A 5 -8.51 -15.45 18.41
CA TYR A 5 -7.44 -14.96 19.28
C TYR A 5 -6.06 -15.27 18.71
N THR A 6 -5.12 -14.34 18.88
CA THR A 6 -3.72 -14.54 18.49
C THR A 6 -2.80 -13.85 19.49
N THR A 7 -1.63 -14.46 19.76
CA THR A 7 -0.56 -13.86 20.55
C THR A 7 0.49 -13.28 19.63
N VAL A 8 0.87 -12.02 19.83
CA VAL A 8 1.89 -11.34 19.03
C VAL A 8 2.93 -10.67 19.93
N SER A 9 4.15 -10.49 19.42
CA SER A 9 5.14 -9.64 20.07
C SER A 9 4.63 -8.21 20.14
N THR A 10 4.93 -7.51 21.23
CA THR A 10 4.62 -6.07 21.36
C THR A 10 5.37 -5.23 20.32
N LEU A 11 6.50 -5.73 19.80
CA LEU A 11 7.24 -5.09 18.70
C LEU A 11 6.53 -5.22 17.34
N SER A 12 5.56 -6.11 17.23
CA SER A 12 4.78 -6.35 16.00
C SER A 12 3.33 -5.85 16.11
N ALA A 13 2.99 -5.14 17.19
CA ALA A 13 1.66 -4.61 17.44
C ALA A 13 1.69 -3.08 17.49
N VAL A 14 1.08 -2.43 16.49
CA VAL A 14 0.97 -0.97 16.43
C VAL A 14 -0.37 -0.53 16.99
N LYS A 15 -0.35 0.33 18.02
CA LYS A 15 -1.57 0.92 18.58
C LYS A 15 -2.12 1.97 17.62
N VAL A 16 -3.41 1.86 17.32
CA VAL A 16 -4.16 2.77 16.45
C VAL A 16 -5.32 3.41 17.22
N ASP A 17 -5.94 4.44 16.66
CA ASP A 17 -7.09 5.09 17.29
C ASP A 17 -8.32 4.16 17.27
N LYS A 18 -9.09 4.18 18.37
CA LYS A 18 -10.24 3.31 18.60
C LYS A 18 -11.44 3.65 17.72
N HIS A 19 -11.55 4.87 17.20
CA HIS A 19 -12.67 5.27 16.35
C HIS A 19 -12.48 4.91 14.88
N LEU A 20 -11.29 4.41 14.49
CA LEU A 20 -11.01 4.04 13.11
C LEU A 20 -11.63 2.66 12.77
N PRO A 21 -12.24 2.53 11.57
CA PRO A 21 -12.86 1.28 11.14
C PRO A 21 -11.79 0.20 10.85
N LEU A 22 -11.77 -0.86 11.65
CA LEU A 22 -10.73 -1.91 11.59
C LEU A 22 -10.77 -2.75 10.31
N ASP A 23 -11.95 -2.90 9.71
CA ASP A 23 -12.17 -3.60 8.45
C ASP A 23 -11.43 -2.94 7.27
N ALA A 24 -11.39 -1.60 7.22
CA ALA A 24 -10.57 -0.88 6.26
C ALA A 24 -9.09 -0.83 6.70
N LEU A 25 -8.84 -0.58 7.99
CA LEU A 25 -7.49 -0.38 8.52
C LEU A 25 -6.61 -1.63 8.40
N CYS A 26 -7.20 -2.83 8.42
CA CYS A 26 -6.45 -4.08 8.31
C CYS A 26 -5.60 -4.16 7.02
N LEU A 27 -5.99 -3.45 5.96
CA LEU A 27 -5.25 -3.39 4.69
C LEU A 27 -3.89 -2.68 4.82
N LEU A 28 -3.73 -1.80 5.82
CA LEU A 28 -2.46 -1.13 6.13
C LEU A 28 -1.42 -2.08 6.74
N GLY A 29 -1.85 -3.22 7.29
CA GLY A 29 -0.94 -4.23 7.86
C GLY A 29 -0.07 -4.94 6.82
N CYS A 30 -0.39 -4.80 5.53
CA CYS A 30 0.41 -5.34 4.43
C CYS A 30 0.14 -4.56 3.14
N GLY A 31 -0.90 -4.94 2.40
CA GLY A 31 -1.05 -4.62 0.97
C GLY A 31 -0.98 -3.13 0.62
N VAL A 32 -1.67 -2.29 1.39
CA VAL A 32 -1.67 -0.84 1.13
C VAL A 32 -0.31 -0.23 1.44
N GLY A 33 0.24 -0.52 2.62
CA GLY A 33 1.54 0.03 3.04
C GLY A 33 2.67 -0.41 2.12
N THR A 34 2.66 -1.67 1.67
CA THR A 34 3.65 -2.19 0.72
C THR A 34 3.54 -1.49 -0.63
N GLY A 35 2.35 -1.39 -1.23
CA GLY A 35 2.17 -0.79 -2.54
C GLY A 35 2.51 0.71 -2.54
N TRP A 36 1.90 1.45 -1.62
CA TRP A 36 2.14 2.88 -1.49
C TRP A 36 3.62 3.18 -1.19
N GLY A 37 4.20 2.46 -0.21
CA GLY A 37 5.59 2.60 0.16
C GLY A 37 6.56 2.24 -0.96
N ALA A 38 6.22 1.28 -1.83
CA ALA A 38 7.04 0.95 -2.99
C ALA A 38 7.17 2.14 -3.94
N ALA A 39 6.09 2.88 -4.20
CA ALA A 39 6.14 4.07 -5.06
C ALA A 39 6.80 5.27 -4.35
N VAL A 40 6.39 5.58 -3.12
CA VAL A 40 6.80 6.81 -2.44
C VAL A 40 8.17 6.68 -1.76
N ASN A 41 8.45 5.55 -1.11
CA ASN A 41 9.65 5.40 -0.28
C ASN A 41 10.77 4.66 -1.02
N SER A 42 10.47 3.56 -1.71
CA SER A 42 11.48 2.73 -2.36
C SER A 42 11.88 3.23 -3.74
N ALA A 43 10.89 3.47 -4.62
CA ALA A 43 11.12 4.01 -5.96
C ALA A 43 11.36 5.53 -5.94
N GLN A 44 10.97 6.21 -4.85
CA GLN A 44 11.08 7.66 -4.68
C GLN A 44 10.58 8.40 -5.92
N VAL A 45 9.33 8.15 -6.29
CA VAL A 45 8.73 8.83 -7.44
C VAL A 45 8.74 10.35 -7.20
N TYR A 46 9.06 11.12 -8.25
CA TYR A 46 9.06 12.58 -8.22
C TYR A 46 8.13 13.17 -9.30
N PRO A 47 7.68 14.42 -9.12
CA PRO A 47 6.80 15.08 -10.07
C PRO A 47 7.31 15.03 -11.52
N GLY A 48 6.42 14.69 -12.45
CA GLY A 48 6.73 14.64 -13.88
C GLY A 48 7.25 13.30 -14.39
N GLN A 49 7.57 12.34 -13.51
CA GLN A 49 8.02 11.02 -13.94
C GLN A 49 6.90 10.18 -14.57
N THR A 50 7.28 9.25 -15.44
CA THR A 50 6.41 8.18 -15.92
C THR A 50 6.71 6.91 -15.14
N VAL A 51 5.68 6.32 -14.53
CA VAL A 51 5.80 5.12 -13.69
C VAL A 51 5.03 3.98 -14.34
N ILE A 52 5.63 2.80 -14.41
CA ILE A 52 4.95 1.57 -14.85
C ILE A 52 4.70 0.72 -13.60
N VAL A 53 3.45 0.27 -13.43
CA VAL A 53 3.07 -0.68 -12.37
C VAL A 53 2.67 -1.99 -13.03
N MET A 54 3.45 -3.04 -12.75
CA MET A 54 3.23 -4.39 -13.27
C MET A 54 2.43 -5.20 -12.24
N GLY A 55 1.21 -5.59 -12.59
CA GLY A 55 0.21 -6.22 -11.72
C GLY A 55 -0.58 -5.18 -10.91
N ILE A 56 -1.91 -5.25 -10.98
CA ILE A 56 -2.88 -4.30 -10.40
C ILE A 56 -3.81 -5.00 -9.40
N GLY A 57 -3.31 -6.08 -8.77
CA GLY A 57 -3.92 -6.67 -7.57
C GLY A 57 -3.83 -5.74 -6.35
N GLY A 58 -4.13 -6.27 -5.15
CA GLY A 58 -4.23 -5.48 -3.92
C GLY A 58 -3.00 -4.62 -3.57
N ILE A 59 -1.78 -5.06 -3.89
CA ILE A 59 -0.56 -4.25 -3.70
C ILE A 59 -0.40 -3.25 -4.84
N GLY A 60 -0.51 -3.71 -6.08
CA GLY A 60 -0.27 -2.92 -7.29
C GLY A 60 -1.13 -1.67 -7.37
N ILE A 61 -2.43 -1.79 -7.07
CA ILE A 61 -3.34 -0.64 -7.08
C ILE A 61 -2.96 0.43 -6.03
N ASN A 62 -2.33 0.03 -4.92
CA ASN A 62 -1.81 0.97 -3.94
C ASN A 62 -0.48 1.60 -4.36
N ALA A 63 0.32 0.92 -5.19
CA ALA A 63 1.48 1.52 -5.85
C ALA A 63 1.06 2.57 -6.90
N VAL A 64 -0.03 2.32 -7.64
CA VAL A 64 -0.63 3.32 -8.54
C VAL A 64 -1.02 4.58 -7.77
N GLN A 65 -1.73 4.42 -6.64
CA GLN A 65 -2.10 5.55 -5.78
C GLN A 65 -0.88 6.30 -5.24
N GLY A 66 0.14 5.57 -4.76
CA GLY A 66 1.38 6.18 -4.27
C GLY A 66 2.14 6.95 -5.36
N ALA A 67 2.22 6.41 -6.58
CA ALA A 67 2.87 7.05 -7.71
C ALA A 67 2.13 8.33 -8.15
N ALA A 68 0.80 8.29 -8.21
CA ALA A 68 -0.02 9.46 -8.49
C ALA A 68 0.12 10.53 -7.40
N HIS A 69 0.09 10.13 -6.12
CA HIS A 69 0.31 11.03 -4.99
C HIS A 69 1.68 11.71 -5.02
N ALA A 70 2.72 10.98 -5.42
CA ALA A 70 4.08 11.50 -5.56
C ALA A 70 4.27 12.45 -6.77
N GLY A 71 3.24 12.61 -7.62
CA GLY A 71 3.22 13.57 -8.71
C GLY A 71 3.68 13.02 -10.07
N ALA A 72 3.70 11.69 -10.25
CA ALA A 72 3.97 11.10 -11.57
C ALA A 72 3.05 11.75 -12.64
N ALA A 73 3.63 12.21 -13.74
CA ALA A 73 2.85 12.73 -14.87
C ALA A 73 2.02 11.63 -15.54
N HIS A 74 2.56 10.41 -15.56
CA HIS A 74 1.91 9.25 -16.13
C HIS A 74 2.12 8.03 -15.23
N VAL A 75 1.04 7.29 -14.96
CA VAL A 75 1.08 5.99 -14.31
C VAL A 75 0.47 4.97 -15.26
N ILE A 76 1.30 4.06 -15.77
CA ILE A 76 0.92 3.04 -16.74
C ILE A 76 0.70 1.73 -15.99
N ALA A 77 -0.56 1.31 -15.93
CA ALA A 77 -0.95 0.04 -15.33
C ALA A 77 -0.86 -1.09 -16.35
N VAL A 78 -0.20 -2.19 -15.99
CA VAL A 78 -0.04 -3.37 -16.85
C VAL A 78 -0.45 -4.62 -16.07
N ASP A 79 -1.49 -5.31 -16.50
CA ASP A 79 -1.97 -6.56 -15.90
C ASP A 79 -2.40 -7.53 -17.01
N PRO A 80 -1.98 -8.80 -17.01
CA PRO A 80 -2.57 -9.80 -17.89
C PRO A 80 -4.05 -10.04 -17.57
N VAL A 81 -4.82 -10.35 -18.62
CA VAL A 81 -6.23 -10.80 -18.53
C VAL A 81 -6.30 -12.26 -18.15
#